data_AF-W2TGV8-F1
#
_entry.id   AF-W2TGV8-F1
#
_cell.length_a   1.000
_cell.length_b   1.000
_cell.length_c   1.000
_cell.angle_alpha   90.00
_cell.angle_beta   90.00
_cell.angle_gamma   90.00
#
_symmetry.space_group_name_H-M   'P 1'
#
loop_
_entity.id
_entity.type
_entity.pdbx_description
1 polymer ?
#
loop_
_entity_poly.entity_id
_entity_poly.type
_entity_poly.pdbx_seq_one_letter_code
_entity_poly.pdbx_strand_id
1 'polypeptide(L)'
;MTDTDLVFECGSRVPLAGLPPPFLAFFRRVAEKAPGFKTVVDWEPQSYCALQAMQFFSGNTDNNLLDLHSKAAADHVQSKIVNALKDHCSTAQPNKLARIVEQVYAFDEFHMLGVELVECCLVHHINLPPHLVRVTEVPRAPLRSSDTVQPQVLLPQSSSHFAPLTHAY
;
A
#
# COMPACT_ATOMS: atom_id res chain seq x y z
N MET A 1 18.16 -14.98 21.93
CA MET A 1 17.48 -14.11 20.96
C MET A 1 17.17 -14.99 19.77
N THR A 2 15.91 -15.12 19.36
CA THR A 2 15.59 -15.82 18.10
C THR A 2 16.08 -14.94 16.97
N ASP A 3 17.11 -15.38 16.25
CA ASP A 3 17.53 -14.71 15.02
C ASP A 3 16.38 -14.74 14.03
N THR A 4 15.93 -13.56 13.60
CA THR A 4 14.86 -13.47 12.60
C THR A 4 15.45 -13.78 11.23
N ASP A 5 15.13 -14.96 10.72
CA ASP A 5 15.51 -15.39 9.38
C ASP A 5 14.54 -14.84 8.32
N LEU A 6 15.09 -14.28 7.26
CA LEU A 6 14.37 -13.89 6.06
C LEU A 6 14.39 -15.06 5.08
N VAL A 7 13.22 -15.40 4.55
CA VAL A 7 13.06 -16.47 3.55
C VAL A 7 12.80 -15.83 2.19
N PHE A 8 13.69 -16.08 1.23
CA PHE A 8 13.56 -15.59 -0.14
C PHE A 8 12.85 -16.61 -1.03
N GLU A 9 12.34 -16.17 -2.18
CA GLU A 9 11.59 -17.02 -3.13
C GLU A 9 12.38 -18.24 -3.60
N CYS A 10 13.70 -18.14 -3.70
CA CYS A 10 14.58 -19.25 -4.06
C CYS A 10 14.78 -20.29 -2.94
N GLY A 11 14.14 -20.10 -1.78
CA GLY A 11 14.27 -20.97 -0.61
C GLY A 11 15.44 -20.63 0.31
N SER A 12 16.31 -19.70 -0.09
CA SER A 12 17.42 -19.22 0.74
C SER A 12 16.90 -18.59 2.04
N ARG A 13 17.58 -18.91 3.13
CA ARG A 13 17.34 -18.32 4.44
C ARG A 13 18.55 -17.50 4.85
N VAL A 14 18.32 -16.24 5.16
CA VAL A 14 19.39 -15.32 5.57
C VAL A 14 18.98 -14.69 6.90
N PRO A 15 19.80 -14.81 7.96
CA PRO A 15 19.52 -14.11 9.20
C PRO A 15 19.53 -12.60 8.92
N LEU A 16 18.59 -11.86 9.51
CA LEU A 16 18.49 -10.41 9.30
C LEU A 16 19.83 -9.70 9.58
N ALA A 17 20.56 -10.11 10.61
CA ALA A 17 21.88 -9.59 10.96
C ALA A 17 22.98 -9.89 9.93
N GLY A 18 22.75 -10.86 9.03
CA GLY A 18 23.67 -11.23 7.96
C GLY A 18 23.47 -10.43 6.66
N LEU A 19 22.49 -9.52 6.60
CA LEU A 19 22.30 -8.68 5.42
C LEU A 19 23.32 -7.54 5.34
N PRO A 20 23.73 -7.13 4.13
CA PRO A 20 24.58 -5.96 3.97
C PRO A 20 23.86 -4.67 4.45
N PRO A 21 24.60 -3.66 4.94
CA PRO A 21 24.03 -2.47 5.56
C PRO A 21 22.92 -1.76 4.76
N PRO A 22 23.03 -1.57 3.42
CA PRO A 22 21.98 -0.91 2.63
C PRO A 22 20.61 -1.61 2.70
N PHE A 23 20.60 -2.93 2.92
CA PHE A 23 19.38 -3.75 2.90
C PHE A 23 18.71 -3.85 4.28
N LEU A 24 19.44 -3.55 5.36
CA LEU A 24 18.99 -3.82 6.73
C LEU A 24 17.69 -3.10 7.09
N ALA A 25 17.56 -1.82 6.75
CA ALA A 25 16.39 -1.02 7.10
C ALA A 25 15.11 -1.58 6.46
N PHE A 26 15.15 -1.82 5.15
CA PHE A 26 14.05 -2.39 4.39
C PHE A 26 13.62 -3.76 4.93
N PHE A 27 14.56 -4.70 5.05
CA PHE A 27 14.22 -6.06 5.45
C PHE A 27 13.88 -6.21 6.93
N ARG A 28 14.41 -5.34 7.81
CA ARG A 28 13.93 -5.25 9.20
C ARG A 28 12.45 -4.90 9.21
N ARG A 29 12.04 -3.94 8.38
CA ARG A 29 10.63 -3.56 8.28
C ARG A 29 9.76 -4.67 7.75
N VAL A 30 10.25 -5.42 6.75
CA VAL A 30 9.58 -6.63 6.24
C VAL A 30 9.40 -7.64 7.37
N ALA A 31 10.44 -7.93 8.13
CA ALA A 31 10.41 -8.87 9.25
C ALA A 31 9.42 -8.48 10.36
N GLU A 32 9.27 -7.18 10.64
CA GLU A 32 8.29 -6.66 11.60
C GLU A 32 6.84 -6.83 11.12
N LYS A 33 6.60 -6.62 9.81
CA LYS A 33 5.24 -6.59 9.24
C LYS A 33 4.74 -7.96 8.77
N ALA A 34 5.63 -8.81 8.30
CA ALA A 34 5.29 -10.10 7.71
C ALA A 34 4.45 -11.03 8.63
N PRO A 35 4.72 -11.12 9.95
CA PRO A 35 3.92 -11.97 10.83
C PRO A 35 2.44 -11.55 10.90
N GLY A 36 2.17 -10.25 10.90
CA GLY A 36 0.81 -9.71 10.93
C GLY A 36 0.11 -9.75 9.57
N PHE A 37 0.86 -9.81 8.46
CA PHE A 37 0.27 -9.79 7.12
C PHE A 37 -0.72 -10.93 6.91
N LYS A 38 -0.38 -12.16 7.34
CA LYS A 38 -1.27 -13.33 7.22
C LYS A 38 -2.52 -13.25 8.10
N THR A 39 -2.52 -12.43 9.14
CA THR A 39 -3.67 -12.30 10.05
C THR A 39 -4.69 -11.29 9.58
N VAL A 40 -4.34 -10.42 8.61
CA VAL A 40 -5.23 -9.37 8.08
C VAL A 40 -6.38 -9.99 7.29
N VAL A 41 -6.06 -10.92 6.38
CA VAL A 41 -7.01 -11.55 5.48
C VAL A 41 -6.47 -12.92 5.07
N ASP A 42 -7.39 -13.82 4.74
CA ASP A 42 -7.03 -15.07 4.07
C ASP A 42 -6.57 -14.78 2.63
N TRP A 43 -5.25 -14.83 2.43
CA TRP A 43 -4.58 -14.52 1.16
C TRP A 43 -4.69 -15.67 0.16
N GLU A 44 -5.93 -15.96 -0.22
CA GLU A 44 -6.21 -16.81 -1.37
C GLU A 44 -5.57 -16.23 -2.64
N PRO A 45 -5.22 -17.06 -3.64
CA PRO A 45 -4.57 -16.60 -4.86
C PRO A 45 -5.23 -15.38 -5.51
N GLN A 46 -6.56 -15.35 -5.54
CA GLN A 46 -7.35 -14.23 -6.10
C GLN A 46 -7.12 -12.92 -5.34
N SER A 47 -7.13 -12.98 -4.01
CA SER A 47 -6.97 -11.81 -3.14
C SER A 47 -5.53 -11.28 -3.20
N TYR A 48 -4.56 -12.19 -3.21
CA TYR A 48 -3.15 -11.84 -3.32
C TYR A 48 -2.78 -11.27 -4.69
N CYS A 49 -3.24 -11.89 -5.79
CA CYS A 49 -3.05 -11.36 -7.14
C CYS A 49 -3.71 -9.99 -7.31
N ALA A 50 -4.91 -9.79 -6.76
CA ALA A 50 -5.57 -8.49 -6.80
C ALA A 50 -4.79 -7.42 -6.03
N LEU A 51 -4.23 -7.76 -4.85
CA LEU A 51 -3.34 -6.86 -4.12
C LEU A 51 -2.14 -6.46 -4.99
N GLN A 52 -1.41 -7.42 -5.58
CA GLN A 52 -0.25 -7.14 -6.43
C GLN A 52 -0.61 -6.23 -7.61
N ALA A 53 -1.73 -6.50 -8.29
CA ALA A 53 -2.21 -5.67 -9.39
C ALA A 53 -2.55 -4.25 -8.90
N MET A 54 -3.23 -4.12 -7.76
CA MET A 54 -3.53 -2.82 -7.15
C MET A 54 -2.26 -2.05 -6.75
N GLN A 55 -1.21 -2.74 -6.26
CA GLN A 55 0.08 -2.12 -6.01
C GLN A 55 0.68 -1.54 -7.31
N PHE A 56 0.65 -2.30 -8.40
CA PHE A 56 1.13 -1.83 -9.70
C PHE A 56 0.33 -0.62 -10.21
N PHE A 57 -0.99 -0.72 -10.23
CA PHE A 57 -1.85 0.36 -10.75
C PHE A 57 -1.89 1.60 -9.85
N SER A 58 -1.38 1.54 -8.62
CA SER A 58 -1.15 2.76 -7.82
C SER A 58 -0.12 3.70 -8.46
N GLY A 59 0.76 3.19 -9.33
CA GLY A 59 1.66 3.99 -10.17
C GLY A 59 1.02 4.55 -11.44
N ASN A 60 -0.20 4.12 -11.80
CA ASN A 60 -0.93 4.60 -12.98
C ASN A 60 -1.52 6.00 -12.72
N THR A 61 -0.64 6.99 -12.69
CA THR A 61 -0.97 8.40 -12.48
C THR A 61 -1.18 9.13 -13.82
N ASP A 62 -1.75 10.33 -13.78
CA ASP A 62 -1.95 11.15 -15.00
C ASP A 62 -0.64 11.49 -15.73
N ASN A 63 0.50 11.43 -15.03
CA ASN A 63 1.82 11.66 -15.60
C ASN A 63 2.39 10.45 -16.36
N ASN A 64 1.66 9.33 -16.44
CA ASN A 64 2.04 8.09 -17.12
C ASN A 64 3.46 7.59 -16.80
N LEU A 65 3.82 7.58 -15.52
CA LEU A 65 5.17 7.24 -15.07
C LEU A 65 5.49 5.74 -15.15
N LEU A 66 4.47 4.93 -15.45
CA LEU A 66 4.62 3.52 -15.84
C LEU A 66 4.93 3.33 -17.33
N ASP A 67 5.01 4.41 -18.11
CA ASP A 67 5.23 4.40 -19.56
C ASP A 67 4.23 3.50 -20.31
N LEU A 68 2.97 3.53 -19.89
CA LEU A 68 1.91 2.73 -20.50
C LEU A 68 1.43 3.41 -21.78
N HIS A 69 1.31 2.65 -22.87
CA HIS A 69 0.87 3.19 -24.16
C HIS A 69 -0.57 3.73 -24.16
N SER A 70 -1.43 3.26 -23.24
CA SER A 70 -2.83 3.68 -23.18
C SER A 70 -3.34 3.73 -21.75
N LYS A 71 -3.49 4.95 -21.22
CA LYS A 71 -4.10 5.18 -19.91
C LYS A 71 -5.52 4.61 -19.85
N ALA A 72 -6.32 4.81 -20.89
CA ALA A 72 -7.69 4.30 -20.94
C ALA A 72 -7.75 2.76 -20.84
N ALA A 73 -6.82 2.05 -21.50
CA ALA A 73 -6.73 0.60 -21.36
C ALA A 73 -6.30 0.18 -19.95
N ALA A 74 -5.35 0.90 -19.34
CA ALA A 74 -4.92 0.66 -17.96
C ALA A 74 -6.06 0.86 -16.96
N ASP A 75 -6.78 1.98 -17.06
CA ASP A 75 -7.95 2.30 -16.23
C ASP A 75 -9.05 1.24 -16.38
N HIS A 76 -9.26 0.73 -17.60
CA HIS A 76 -10.22 -0.35 -17.87
C HIS A 76 -9.82 -1.67 -17.19
N VAL A 77 -8.53 -2.04 -17.27
CA VAL A 77 -8.01 -3.25 -16.59
C VAL A 77 -8.11 -3.09 -15.08
N GLN A 78 -7.69 -1.94 -14.54
CA GLN A 78 -7.79 -1.64 -13.11
C GLN A 78 -9.24 -1.74 -12.62
N SER A 79 -10.19 -1.14 -13.34
CA SER A 79 -11.62 -1.20 -13.01
C SER A 79 -12.15 -2.64 -13.00
N LYS A 80 -11.79 -3.46 -14.00
CA LYS A 80 -12.15 -4.87 -14.06
C LYS A 80 -11.62 -5.66 -12.86
N ILE A 81 -10.36 -5.45 -12.48
CA ILE A 81 -9.74 -6.12 -11.34
C ILE A 81 -10.43 -5.72 -10.03
N VAL A 82 -10.70 -4.41 -9.84
CA VAL A 82 -11.39 -3.90 -8.65
C VAL A 82 -12.81 -4.49 -8.54
N ASN A 83 -13.55 -4.58 -9.65
CA ASN A 83 -14.89 -5.16 -9.64
C ASN A 83 -14.87 -6.67 -9.38
N ALA A 84 -13.97 -7.42 -10.02
CA ALA A 84 -13.79 -8.83 -9.74
C ALA A 84 -13.42 -9.10 -8.27
N LEU A 85 -12.58 -8.23 -7.67
CA LEU A 85 -12.24 -8.33 -6.25
C LEU A 85 -13.44 -8.01 -5.35
N LYS A 86 -14.26 -7.00 -5.68
CA LYS A 86 -15.50 -6.71 -4.96
C LYS A 86 -16.45 -7.91 -4.98
N ASP A 87 -16.65 -8.52 -6.13
CA ASP A 87 -17.51 -9.69 -6.29
C ASP A 87 -16.97 -10.87 -5.46
N HIS A 88 -15.66 -11.16 -5.58
CA HIS A 88 -14.99 -12.19 -4.77
C HIS A 88 -15.16 -11.94 -3.26
N CYS A 89 -14.96 -10.70 -2.81
CA CYS A 89 -15.05 -10.37 -1.39
C CYS A 89 -16.49 -10.32 -0.87
N SER A 90 -17.48 -10.03 -1.72
CA SER A 90 -18.89 -9.95 -1.30
C SER A 90 -19.46 -11.30 -0.88
N THR A 91 -18.91 -12.39 -1.45
CA THR A 91 -19.25 -13.77 -1.07
C THR A 91 -18.40 -14.31 0.08
N ALA A 92 -17.43 -13.52 0.55
CA ALA A 92 -16.44 -13.92 1.55
C ALA A 92 -16.70 -13.27 2.93
N GLN A 93 -15.69 -13.32 3.82
CA GLN A 93 -15.74 -12.75 5.16
C GLN A 93 -16.07 -11.25 5.16
N PRO A 94 -16.79 -10.75 6.18
CA PRO A 94 -17.11 -9.33 6.32
C PRO A 94 -15.84 -8.48 6.35
N ASN A 95 -15.87 -7.34 5.66
CA ASN A 95 -14.78 -6.37 5.56
C ASN A 95 -13.49 -6.87 4.86
N LYS A 96 -13.50 -8.06 4.22
CA LYS A 96 -12.33 -8.59 3.49
C LYS A 96 -11.77 -7.58 2.50
N LEU A 97 -12.65 -6.99 1.68
CA LEU A 97 -12.27 -5.95 0.70
C LEU A 97 -11.58 -4.76 1.36
N ALA A 98 -12.15 -4.23 2.44
CA ALA A 98 -11.62 -3.06 3.13
C ALA A 98 -10.21 -3.34 3.68
N ARG A 99 -10.00 -4.53 4.26
CA ARG A 99 -8.69 -4.95 4.78
C ARG A 99 -7.65 -5.10 3.66
N ILE A 100 -8.01 -5.66 2.50
CA ILE A 100 -7.11 -5.76 1.35
C ILE A 100 -6.72 -4.36 0.85
N VAL A 101 -7.70 -3.46 0.71
CA VAL A 101 -7.46 -2.07 0.27
C VAL A 101 -6.57 -1.33 1.25
N GLU A 102 -6.75 -1.52 2.56
CA GLU A 102 -5.87 -0.96 3.60
C GLU A 102 -4.42 -1.43 3.45
N GLN A 103 -4.20 -2.68 3.02
CA GLN A 103 -2.85 -3.17 2.74
C GLN A 103 -2.21 -2.50 1.53
N VAL A 104 -2.97 -1.95 0.58
CA VAL A 104 -2.36 -1.18 -0.51
C VAL A 104 -1.57 0.01 0.06
N TYR A 105 -2.20 0.78 0.94
CA TYR A 105 -1.60 1.95 1.57
C TYR A 105 -0.52 1.57 2.58
N ALA A 106 -0.70 0.47 3.32
CA ALA A 106 0.31 0.00 4.26
C ALA A 106 1.66 -0.30 3.59
N PHE A 107 1.68 -0.53 2.26
CA PHE A 107 2.90 -0.77 1.50
C PHE A 107 3.57 0.50 0.93
N ASP A 108 2.97 1.68 1.10
CA ASP A 108 3.60 2.93 0.67
C ASP A 108 4.91 3.20 1.43
N GLU A 109 4.99 2.78 2.70
CA GLU A 109 6.22 2.84 3.50
C GLU A 109 7.38 2.05 2.86
N PHE A 110 7.09 0.89 2.25
CA PHE A 110 8.12 0.09 1.57
C PHE A 110 8.62 0.74 0.28
N HIS A 111 7.84 1.64 -0.33
CA HIS A 111 8.34 2.39 -1.48
C HIS A 111 9.42 3.38 -1.06
N MET A 112 9.18 4.15 0.00
CA MET A 112 10.19 5.07 0.54
C MET A 112 11.45 4.32 0.98
N LEU A 113 11.31 3.25 1.76
CA LEU A 113 12.44 2.42 2.17
C LEU A 113 13.17 1.77 0.98
N GLY A 114 12.43 1.42 -0.07
CA GLY A 114 13.01 0.88 -1.31
C GLY A 114 13.84 1.91 -2.07
N VAL A 115 13.35 3.16 -2.15
CA VAL A 115 14.09 4.28 -2.75
C VAL A 115 15.38 4.54 -1.99
N GLU A 116 15.30 4.68 -0.66
CA GLU A 116 16.46 4.89 0.21
C GLU A 116 17.49 3.75 0.08
N LEU A 117 17.02 2.50 -0.03
CA LEU A 117 17.87 1.33 -0.25
C LEU A 117 18.62 1.42 -1.57
N VAL A 118 17.93 1.79 -2.65
CA VAL A 118 18.53 1.92 -3.99
C VAL A 118 19.55 3.05 -3.99
N GLU A 119 19.20 4.22 -3.45
CA GLU A 119 20.11 5.36 -3.32
C GLU A 119 21.36 5.00 -2.52
N CYS A 120 21.20 4.32 -1.38
CA CYS A 120 22.31 3.85 -0.56
C CYS A 120 23.23 2.90 -1.34
N CYS A 121 22.67 1.97 -2.10
CA CYS A 121 23.45 1.09 -2.97
C CYS A 121 24.27 1.86 -4.01
N LEU A 122 23.66 2.87 -4.66
CA LEU A 122 24.34 3.69 -5.68
C LEU A 122 25.48 4.52 -5.08
N VAL A 123 25.27 5.13 -3.91
CA VAL A 123 26.30 5.88 -3.17
C VAL A 123 27.48 4.99 -2.78
N HIS A 124 27.22 3.73 -2.44
CA HIS A 124 28.25 2.75 -2.11
C HIS A 124 28.81 1.98 -3.32
N HIS A 125 28.52 2.43 -4.55
CA HIS A 125 28.99 1.80 -5.79
C HIS A 125 28.61 0.32 -5.93
N ILE A 126 27.48 -0.08 -5.35
CA ILE A 126 26.91 -1.41 -5.55
C ILE A 126 26.23 -1.44 -6.91
N ASN A 127 26.64 -2.38 -7.75
CA ASN A 127 26.05 -2.55 -9.08
C ASN A 127 24.63 -3.08 -8.95
N LEU A 128 23.65 -2.22 -9.25
CA LEU A 128 22.24 -2.58 -9.32
C LEU A 128 21.81 -2.80 -10.78
N PRO A 129 20.92 -3.78 -11.05
CA PRO A 129 20.26 -3.90 -12.33
C PRO A 129 19.53 -2.58 -12.73
N PRO A 130 19.58 -2.15 -14.00
CA PRO A 130 18.99 -0.88 -14.44
C PRO A 130 17.48 -0.77 -14.21
N HIS A 131 16.77 -1.90 -14.11
CA HIS A 131 15.34 -1.89 -13.80
C HIS A 131 15.05 -1.56 -12.33
N LEU A 132 15.96 -1.88 -11.39
CA LEU A 132 15.79 -1.50 -9.98
C LEU A 132 16.05 -0.01 -9.76
N VAL A 133 16.99 0.58 -10.51
CA VAL A 133 17.25 2.02 -10.46
C VAL A 133 16.02 2.79 -10.94
N ARG A 134 15.38 2.35 -12.02
CA ARG A 134 14.15 2.98 -12.55
C ARG A 134 12.96 2.96 -11.58
N VAL A 135 12.95 2.08 -10.57
CA VAL A 135 11.88 2.05 -9.56
C VAL A 135 11.85 3.35 -8.74
N THR A 136 12.99 4.04 -8.56
CA THR A 136 13.02 5.31 -7.81
C THR A 136 12.36 6.47 -8.55
N GLU A 137 12.08 6.31 -9.84
CA GLU A 137 11.51 7.35 -10.70
C GLU A 137 9.97 7.31 -10.73
N VAL A 138 9.34 6.30 -10.10
CA VAL A 138 7.89 6.07 -10.12
C VAL A 138 7.25 6.50 -8.78
N PRO A 139 6.75 7.74 -8.64
CA PRO A 139 5.94 8.13 -7.50
C PRO A 139 4.58 7.42 -7.54
N ARG A 140 4.03 7.11 -6.36
CA ARG A 140 2.74 6.45 -6.21
C ARG A 140 1.62 7.44 -5.97
N ALA A 141 0.47 7.20 -6.61
CA ALA A 141 -0.77 7.87 -6.26
C ALA A 141 -1.63 6.99 -5.35
N PRO A 142 -2.38 7.58 -4.41
CA PRO A 142 -3.41 6.85 -3.68
C PRO A 142 -4.41 6.22 -4.66
N LEU A 143 -4.78 4.94 -4.47
CA LEU A 143 -5.83 4.29 -5.27
C LEU A 143 -7.23 4.89 -5.09
N ARG A 144 -7.38 5.80 -4.12
CA ARG A 144 -8.58 6.59 -3.92
C ARG A 144 -8.31 7.97 -4.51
N SER A 145 -9.08 8.35 -5.53
CA SER A 145 -9.37 9.75 -5.76
C SER A 145 -9.85 10.34 -4.42
N SER A 146 -9.39 11.53 -4.07
CA SER A 146 -9.67 12.25 -2.82
C SER A 146 -11.16 12.51 -2.50
N ASP A 147 -12.11 11.89 -3.21
CA ASP A 147 -13.54 12.12 -3.12
C ASP A 147 -14.32 11.08 -2.28
N THR A 148 -13.66 10.08 -1.69
CA THR A 148 -14.34 9.21 -0.71
C THR A 148 -14.04 9.66 0.71
N VAL A 149 -14.77 10.69 1.13
CA VAL A 149 -15.32 10.93 2.48
C VAL A 149 -14.36 10.64 3.63
N GLN A 150 -13.73 11.69 4.17
CA GLN A 150 -13.32 11.71 5.58
C GLN A 150 -14.47 11.18 6.43
N PRO A 151 -14.25 10.27 7.40
CA PRO A 151 -15.25 10.04 8.41
C PRO A 151 -15.45 11.39 9.12
N GLN A 152 -16.58 12.06 8.86
CA GLN A 152 -17.00 13.18 9.66
C GLN A 152 -17.03 12.66 11.09
N VAL A 153 -16.10 13.14 11.91
CA VAL A 153 -16.21 13.05 13.35
C VAL A 153 -17.51 13.77 13.67
N LEU A 154 -18.57 13.02 13.94
CA LEU A 154 -19.79 13.50 14.56
C LEU A 154 -19.39 14.00 15.96
N LEU A 155 -18.86 15.22 16.00
CA LEU A 155 -18.78 15.99 17.22
C LEU A 155 -20.23 16.19 17.69
N PRO A 156 -20.59 15.77 18.91
CA PRO A 156 -21.92 16.03 19.42
C PRO A 156 -22.10 17.54 19.49
N GLN A 157 -23.04 18.06 18.69
CA GLN A 157 -23.48 19.44 18.79
C GLN A 157 -24.05 19.66 20.20
N SER A 158 -23.29 20.36 21.04
CA SER A 158 -23.76 20.88 22.31
C SER A 158 -24.77 21.98 22.01
N SER A 159 -26.06 21.65 22.09
CA SER A 159 -27.18 22.57 22.02
C SER A 159 -27.19 23.48 23.25
N SER A 160 -26.40 24.55 23.26
CA SER A 160 -26.57 25.63 24.24
C SER A 160 -27.66 26.58 23.75
N HIS A 161 -28.87 26.35 24.24
CA HIS A 161 -29.96 27.31 24.28
C HIS A 161 -29.48 28.64 24.87
N PHE A 162 -29.70 29.76 24.18
CA PHE A 162 -30.09 31.02 24.80
C PHE A 162 -30.84 31.88 23.77
N ALA A 163 -32.15 32.03 23.98
CA ALA A 163 -32.99 33.01 23.29
C ALA A 163 -32.99 34.32 24.10
N PRO A 164 -32.89 35.50 23.48
CA PRO A 164 -33.25 36.74 24.16
C PRO A 164 -34.74 37.00 23.99
N LEU A 165 -35.41 37.18 25.13
CA LEU A 165 -36.79 37.67 25.25
C LEU A 165 -36.86 39.14 24.84
N THR A 166 -37.74 39.48 23.90
CA THR A 166 -38.34 40.81 23.80
C THR A 166 -39.84 40.66 23.62
N HIS A 167 -40.57 40.75 24.74
CA HIS A 167 -41.99 41.09 24.78
C HIS A 167 -42.15 42.57 24.48
N ALA A 168 -43.19 42.94 23.75
CA ALA A 168 -44.23 43.85 24.27
C ALA A 168 -45.35 44.00 23.23
N TYR A 169 -46.59 43.86 23.70
CA TYR A 169 -47.67 44.73 23.25
C TYR A 169 -47.44 46.11 23.87
#